data_AF-A0A528U2L6-F1
#
_entry.id   AF-A0A528U2L6-F1
#
_cell.length_a   1.000
_cell.length_b   1.000
_cell.length_c   1.000
_cell.angle_alpha   90.00
_cell.angle_beta   90.00
_cell.angle_gamma   90.00
#
_symmetry.space_group_name_H-M   'P 1'
#
loop_
_entity.id
_entity.type
_entity.pdbx_description
1 polymer ?
#
loop_
_entity_poly.entity_id
_entity_poly.type
_entity_poly.pdbx_seq_one_letter_code
_entity_poly.pdbx_strand_id
1 'polypeptide(L)'
;FEQGLVAQETLIDDSPTDFSGYRPKNFDMGYQGDVSIRQALQLSLNVPAISVLDAVGPARLLARFRQAGVTPILPVNKAPGLAIGLGGVGVTLRDLVQLYAGLANGGKAHTLHDGTEPANAERATATILDDQANWQITDILSGVKPPEGAARRGIAYKTGTSYGYRDAWSVGFDGRYVLGVWVGRPDAGAVPGLSGYVSAAPILFEGFVRSGLAPVPLPGQPAGVTRPRRDDLPVTLERFGSGADGLVQATPTEPAPTIIFPPDGARVDLGTTAARASPLVLKLQGGRAPFRWLANGKPLVGIDRRRSATWQPDGAGYSTLTVIDAVGRAASVKVFVE
;
A
#
# COMPACT_ATOMS: atom_id res chain seq x y z
N PHE A 1 -9.17 10.31 -3.73
CA PHE A 1 -10.58 10.44 -4.14
C PHE A 1 -11.09 11.86 -3.99
N GLU A 2 -11.24 12.42 -2.78
CA GLU A 2 -11.83 13.78 -2.56
C GLU A 2 -11.12 14.89 -3.36
N GLN A 3 -9.79 14.84 -3.45
CA GLN A 3 -8.99 15.82 -4.21
C GLN A 3 -8.93 15.54 -5.72
N GLY A 4 -9.63 14.51 -6.21
CA GLY A 4 -9.57 14.11 -7.62
C GLY A 4 -8.21 13.59 -8.08
N LEU A 5 -7.30 13.21 -7.17
CA LEU A 5 -5.97 12.69 -7.53
C LEU A 5 -6.00 11.28 -8.11
N VAL A 6 -7.03 10.50 -7.76
CA VAL A 6 -7.16 9.09 -8.13
C VAL A 6 -8.63 8.70 -8.27
N ALA A 7 -8.89 7.76 -9.17
CA ALA A 7 -10.09 6.92 -9.26
C ALA A 7 -9.74 5.47 -8.91
N GLN A 8 -10.77 4.61 -8.75
CA GLN A 8 -10.57 3.22 -8.31
C GLN A 8 -9.67 2.43 -9.29
N GLU A 9 -9.80 2.69 -10.59
CA GLU A 9 -9.05 2.00 -11.67
C GLU A 9 -7.80 2.78 -12.12
N THR A 10 -7.46 3.90 -11.48
CA THR A 10 -6.20 4.63 -11.73
C THR A 10 -5.02 3.70 -11.50
N LEU A 11 -4.08 3.63 -12.44
CA LEU A 11 -2.86 2.84 -12.27
C LEU A 11 -1.86 3.54 -11.34
N ILE A 12 -1.14 2.77 -10.56
CA ILE A 12 -0.07 3.22 -9.68
C ILE A 12 1.04 2.18 -9.69
N ASP A 13 2.29 2.64 -9.65
CA ASP A 13 3.47 1.76 -9.67
C ASP A 13 3.76 1.23 -8.26
N ASP A 14 3.82 -0.10 -8.14
CA ASP A 14 4.33 -0.81 -6.97
C ASP A 14 5.71 -1.37 -7.30
N SER A 15 6.73 -0.51 -7.23
CA SER A 15 8.15 -0.84 -7.42
C SER A 15 9.03 -0.19 -6.35
N PRO A 16 10.28 -0.64 -6.11
CA PRO A 16 11.16 -0.01 -5.12
C PRO A 16 11.23 1.51 -5.32
N THR A 17 10.80 2.27 -4.33
CA THR A 17 10.73 3.73 -4.42
C THR A 17 11.34 4.36 -3.18
N ASP A 18 12.03 5.47 -3.38
CA ASP A 18 12.69 6.25 -2.33
C ASP A 18 11.94 7.56 -2.10
N PHE A 19 11.38 7.71 -0.91
CA PHE A 19 10.69 8.91 -0.45
C PHE A 19 11.62 9.71 0.46
N SER A 20 12.62 10.37 -0.12
CA SER A 20 13.61 11.19 0.61
C SER A 20 14.33 10.43 1.75
N GLY A 21 14.81 9.22 1.47
CA GLY A 21 15.49 8.32 2.41
C GLY A 21 14.57 7.27 3.05
N TYR A 22 13.25 7.38 2.89
CA TYR A 22 12.30 6.37 3.34
C TYR A 22 11.97 5.38 2.22
N ARG A 23 12.29 4.09 2.42
CA ARG A 23 12.11 3.03 1.43
C ARG A 23 11.18 1.94 1.97
N PRO A 24 9.85 2.09 1.83
CA PRO A 24 8.91 1.07 2.29
C PRO A 24 9.06 -0.21 1.46
N LYS A 25 8.85 -1.36 2.10
CA LYS A 25 8.82 -2.68 1.45
C LYS A 25 7.46 -3.31 1.67
N ASN A 26 6.93 -3.99 0.66
CA ASN A 26 5.71 -4.78 0.82
C ASN A 26 5.91 -5.95 1.79
N PHE A 27 4.83 -6.36 2.44
CA PHE A 27 4.85 -7.45 3.42
C PHE A 27 5.34 -8.77 2.81
N ASP A 28 4.87 -9.12 1.61
CA ASP A 28 5.23 -10.36 0.91
C ASP A 28 6.54 -10.24 0.09
N MET A 29 7.32 -9.16 0.29
CA MET A 29 8.60 -8.84 -0.35
C MET A 29 8.62 -8.82 -1.90
N GLY A 30 7.50 -9.13 -2.56
CA GLY A 30 7.27 -8.96 -3.99
C GLY A 30 6.72 -7.57 -4.34
N TYR A 31 7.15 -7.05 -5.49
CA TYR A 31 6.62 -5.85 -6.13
C TYR A 31 5.71 -6.30 -7.27
N GLN A 32 4.54 -5.68 -7.39
CA GLN A 32 3.50 -6.05 -8.36
C GLN A 32 3.62 -5.25 -9.67
N GLY A 33 4.47 -4.21 -9.72
CA GLY A 33 4.54 -3.28 -10.85
C GLY A 33 3.27 -2.45 -10.94
N ASP A 34 2.76 -2.24 -12.16
CA ASP A 34 1.54 -1.45 -12.36
C ASP A 34 0.29 -2.17 -11.84
N VAL A 35 -0.38 -1.56 -10.87
CA VAL A 35 -1.64 -2.03 -10.28
C VAL A 35 -2.65 -0.90 -10.26
N SER A 36 -3.95 -1.20 -10.24
CA SER A 36 -4.97 -0.19 -9.93
C SER A 36 -4.96 0.20 -8.45
N ILE A 37 -5.49 1.39 -8.12
CA ILE A 37 -5.74 1.80 -6.72
C ILE A 37 -6.62 0.78 -5.98
N ARG A 38 -7.63 0.21 -6.66
CA ARG A 38 -8.45 -0.88 -6.14
C ARG A 38 -7.59 -2.07 -5.73
N GLN A 39 -6.76 -2.58 -6.64
CA GLN A 39 -5.88 -3.72 -6.37
C GLN A 39 -4.88 -3.40 -5.26
N ALA A 40 -4.26 -2.22 -5.29
CA ALA A 40 -3.29 -1.80 -4.28
C ALA A 40 -3.89 -1.81 -2.86
N LEU A 41 -5.10 -1.28 -2.68
CA LEU A 41 -5.77 -1.27 -1.37
C LEU A 41 -6.23 -2.68 -0.95
N GLN A 42 -6.73 -3.49 -1.88
CA GLN A 42 -7.16 -4.87 -1.60
C GLN A 42 -6.00 -5.79 -1.22
N LEU A 43 -4.86 -5.63 -1.89
CA LEU A 43 -3.62 -6.37 -1.63
C LEU A 43 -2.78 -5.74 -0.52
N SER A 44 -3.19 -4.60 0.03
CA SER A 44 -2.48 -3.90 1.10
C SER A 44 -1.03 -3.53 0.75
N LEU A 45 -0.79 -3.06 -0.47
CA LEU A 45 0.56 -2.74 -0.95
C LEU A 45 1.08 -1.45 -0.31
N ASN A 46 2.31 -1.51 0.19
CA ASN A 46 2.91 -0.44 0.98
C ASN A 46 3.39 0.72 0.10
N VAL A 47 4.02 0.45 -1.06
CA VAL A 47 4.53 1.52 -1.93
C VAL A 47 3.40 2.39 -2.50
N PRO A 48 2.32 1.85 -3.08
CA PRO A 48 1.18 2.66 -3.51
C PRO A 48 0.54 3.47 -2.37
N ALA A 49 0.39 2.88 -1.19
CA ALA A 49 -0.18 3.56 -0.03
C ALA A 49 0.66 4.78 0.40
N ILE A 50 1.99 4.63 0.43
CA ILE A 50 2.89 5.72 0.74
C ILE A 50 2.92 6.77 -0.37
N SER A 51 2.87 6.37 -1.64
CA SER A 51 2.86 7.29 -2.78
C SER A 51 1.64 8.23 -2.76
N VAL A 52 0.46 7.69 -2.44
CA VAL A 52 -0.76 8.50 -2.30
C VAL A 52 -0.70 9.36 -1.03
N LEU A 53 -0.16 8.84 0.08
CA LEU A 53 0.00 9.61 1.31
C LEU A 53 0.98 10.77 1.15
N ASP A 54 2.04 10.60 0.37
CA ASP A 54 3.01 11.65 0.07
C ASP A 54 2.37 12.82 -0.68
N ALA A 55 1.57 12.52 -1.72
CA ALA A 55 0.82 13.54 -2.45
C ALA A 55 -0.24 14.25 -1.60
N VAL A 56 -0.91 13.53 -0.68
CA VAL A 56 -1.93 14.12 0.21
C VAL A 56 -1.31 14.87 1.39
N GLY A 57 -0.18 14.38 1.92
CA GLY A 57 0.51 14.88 3.09
C GLY A 57 0.09 14.21 4.41
N PRO A 58 1.03 13.69 5.23
CA PRO A 58 0.72 12.99 6.48
C PRO A 58 0.05 13.86 7.55
N ALA A 59 0.29 15.18 7.53
CA ALA A 59 -0.36 16.11 8.46
C ALA A 59 -1.88 16.18 8.26
N ARG A 60 -2.36 16.06 7.01
CA ARG A 60 -3.80 16.04 6.70
C ARG A 60 -4.48 14.78 7.23
N LEU A 61 -3.79 13.63 7.14
CA LEU A 61 -4.28 12.37 7.70
C LEU A 61 -4.45 12.48 9.23
N LEU A 62 -3.45 13.01 9.94
CA LEU A 62 -3.57 13.20 11.39
C LEU A 62 -4.63 14.24 11.77
N ALA A 63 -4.82 15.28 10.97
CA ALA A 63 -5.91 16.23 11.18
C ALA A 63 -7.28 15.52 11.10
N ARG A 64 -7.47 14.62 10.12
CA ARG A 64 -8.72 13.82 10.01
C ARG A 64 -8.91 12.86 11.18
N PHE A 65 -7.85 12.22 11.67
CA PHE A 65 -7.96 11.41 12.89
C PHE A 65 -8.42 12.25 14.09
N ARG A 66 -7.81 13.42 14.29
CA ARG A 66 -8.22 14.34 15.38
C ARG A 66 -9.65 14.83 15.23
N GLN A 67 -10.10 15.12 14.00
CA GLN A 67 -11.50 15.45 13.73
C GLN A 67 -12.43 14.30 14.10
N ALA A 68 -12.04 13.05 13.86
CA ALA A 68 -12.77 11.87 14.31
C ALA A 68 -12.65 11.61 15.83
N GLY A 69 -12.02 12.49 16.62
CA GLY A 69 -11.79 12.27 18.05
C GLY A 69 -10.70 11.24 18.37
N VAL A 70 -9.87 10.88 17.38
CA VAL A 70 -8.77 9.91 17.52
C VAL A 70 -7.43 10.65 17.53
N THR A 71 -6.63 10.43 18.57
CA THR A 71 -5.29 11.03 18.69
C THR A 71 -4.22 9.93 18.75
N PRO A 72 -3.62 9.56 17.61
CA PRO A 72 -2.59 8.53 17.60
C PRO A 72 -1.34 8.94 18.40
N ILE A 73 -0.69 7.96 18.99
CA ILE A 73 0.57 8.14 19.71
C ILE A 73 1.71 8.19 18.70
N LEU A 74 2.35 9.35 18.59
CA LEU A 74 3.53 9.53 17.76
C LEU A 74 4.81 9.12 18.51
N PRO A 75 5.87 8.68 17.80
CA PRO A 75 7.18 8.52 18.41
C PRO A 75 7.67 9.82 19.06
N VAL A 76 8.33 9.70 20.21
CA VAL A 76 8.84 10.84 20.98
C VAL A 76 9.73 11.74 20.11
N ASN A 77 9.50 13.04 20.16
CA ASN A 77 10.24 14.08 19.42
C ASN A 77 10.25 13.92 17.89
N LYS A 78 9.28 13.20 17.30
CA LYS A 78 9.17 13.08 15.85
C LYS A 78 7.91 13.76 15.33
N ALA A 79 8.08 14.55 14.28
CA ALA A 79 6.97 15.07 13.50
C ALA A 79 6.26 13.93 12.74
N PRO A 80 4.98 14.12 12.36
CA PRO A 80 4.25 13.20 11.49
C PRO A 80 4.98 12.98 10.15
N GLY A 81 5.32 11.74 9.84
CA GLY A 81 5.99 11.37 8.59
C GLY A 81 5.20 10.34 7.77
N LEU A 82 5.75 9.94 6.63
CA LEU A 82 5.12 8.94 5.75
C LEU A 82 4.91 7.58 6.43
N ALA A 83 5.74 7.24 7.41
CA ALA A 83 5.62 6.00 8.18
C ALA A 83 4.23 5.79 8.82
N ILE A 84 3.47 6.88 9.07
CA ILE A 84 2.08 6.80 9.57
C ILE A 84 1.20 5.98 8.60
N GLY A 85 1.44 6.08 7.29
CA GLY A 85 0.69 5.33 6.27
C GLY A 85 0.83 3.82 6.39
N LEU A 86 1.89 3.33 7.04
CA LEU A 86 2.12 1.90 7.29
C LEU A 86 1.96 1.53 8.77
N GLY A 87 1.28 2.35 9.56
CA GLY A 87 1.05 2.07 10.98
C GLY A 87 2.23 2.44 11.90
N GLY A 88 3.07 3.39 11.51
CA GLY A 88 4.15 3.94 12.36
C GLY A 88 3.68 4.81 13.53
N VAL A 89 2.47 4.58 14.04
CA VAL A 89 1.82 5.29 15.15
C VAL A 89 1.09 4.30 16.05
N GLY A 90 1.00 4.60 17.35
CA GLY A 90 0.19 3.84 18.27
C GLY A 90 -1.29 4.23 18.18
N VAL A 91 -2.17 3.25 18.05
CA VAL A 91 -3.63 3.41 18.10
C VAL A 91 -4.23 2.27 18.91
N THR A 92 -5.38 2.51 19.55
CA THR A 92 -6.14 1.46 20.22
C THR A 92 -7.09 0.77 19.25
N LEU A 93 -7.59 -0.42 19.61
CA LEU A 93 -8.66 -1.08 18.84
C LEU A 93 -9.91 -0.20 18.78
N ARG A 94 -10.23 0.52 19.87
CA ARG A 94 -11.38 1.45 19.92
C ARG A 94 -11.22 2.58 18.91
N ASP A 95 -10.02 3.15 18.80
CA ASP A 95 -9.73 4.20 17.82
C ASP A 95 -9.97 3.71 16.39
N LEU A 96 -9.49 2.51 16.06
CA LEU A 96 -9.72 1.90 14.75
C LEU A 96 -11.21 1.65 14.50
N VAL A 97 -11.93 1.06 15.45
CA VAL A 97 -13.38 0.83 15.31
C VAL A 97 -14.13 2.14 15.12
N GLN A 98 -13.74 3.22 15.80
CA GLN A 98 -14.35 4.55 15.64
C GLN A 98 -14.15 5.12 14.23
N LEU A 99 -12.93 5.02 13.69
CA LEU A 99 -12.63 5.45 12.34
C LEU A 99 -13.43 4.64 11.30
N TYR A 100 -13.54 3.33 11.48
CA TYR A 100 -14.32 2.46 10.59
C TYR A 100 -15.83 2.65 10.76
N ALA A 101 -16.32 3.02 11.95
CA ALA A 101 -17.71 3.45 12.13
C ALA A 101 -17.99 4.72 11.32
N GLY A 102 -17.00 5.63 11.20
CA GLY A 102 -17.05 6.74 10.26
C GLY A 102 -17.25 6.29 8.81
N LEU A 103 -16.51 5.27 8.36
CA LEU A 103 -16.66 4.72 7.00
C LEU A 103 -18.03 4.09 6.78
N ALA A 104 -18.49 3.26 7.72
CA ALA A 104 -19.80 2.61 7.68
C ALA A 104 -20.95 3.65 7.66
N ASN A 105 -20.74 4.79 8.31
CA ASN A 105 -21.70 5.88 8.43
C ASN A 105 -21.48 7.00 7.39
N GLY A 106 -21.09 6.64 6.16
CA GLY A 106 -21.03 7.60 5.05
C GLY A 106 -19.92 8.65 5.18
N GLY A 107 -18.83 8.36 5.90
CA GLY A 107 -17.76 9.33 6.14
C GLY A 107 -17.97 10.22 7.37
N LYS A 108 -19.02 9.97 8.17
CA LYS A 108 -19.33 10.72 9.40
C LYS A 108 -18.92 9.94 10.64
N ALA A 109 -17.83 10.35 11.27
CA ALA A 109 -17.35 9.78 12.52
C ALA A 109 -18.15 10.30 13.70
N HIS A 110 -18.53 9.39 14.59
CA HIS A 110 -19.09 9.70 15.91
C HIS A 110 -18.14 9.17 16.96
N THR A 111 -17.96 9.91 18.05
CA THR A 111 -17.28 9.36 19.23
C THR A 111 -18.04 8.13 19.71
N LEU A 112 -17.33 7.00 19.86
CA LEU A 112 -17.90 5.78 20.38
C LEU A 112 -18.19 5.93 21.86
N HIS A 113 -19.32 5.37 22.28
CA HIS A 113 -19.84 5.39 23.63
C HIS A 113 -20.15 3.93 24.03
N ASP A 114 -19.99 3.59 25.30
CA ASP A 114 -20.34 2.25 25.80
C ASP A 114 -21.77 2.17 26.36
N GLY A 115 -22.50 3.30 26.36
CA GLY A 115 -23.88 3.39 26.82
C GLY A 115 -24.00 3.63 28.33
N THR A 116 -22.88 3.82 29.03
CA THR A 116 -22.85 4.22 30.44
C THR A 116 -22.88 5.74 30.62
N GLU A 117 -22.72 6.49 29.52
CA GLU A 117 -22.73 7.94 29.54
C GLU A 117 -24.15 8.50 29.80
N PRO A 118 -24.26 9.70 30.40
CA PRO A 118 -25.56 10.35 30.58
C PRO A 118 -26.33 10.49 29.25
N ALA A 119 -27.66 10.37 29.29
CA ALA A 119 -28.50 10.38 28.09
C ALA A 119 -28.32 11.62 27.18
N ASN A 120 -27.85 12.74 27.75
CA ASN A 120 -27.61 14.00 27.06
C ASN A 120 -26.13 14.28 26.77
N ALA A 121 -25.25 13.28 26.90
CA ALA A 121 -23.85 13.44 26.52
C ALA A 121 -23.77 13.86 25.04
N GLU A 122 -23.13 15.00 24.78
CA GLU A 122 -22.98 15.51 23.41
C GLU A 122 -22.21 14.48 22.56
N ARG A 123 -22.83 14.08 21.45
CA ARG A 123 -22.17 13.21 20.47
C ARG A 123 -21.38 14.07 19.51
N ALA A 124 -20.09 14.23 19.79
CA ALA A 124 -19.18 14.84 18.83
C ALA A 124 -19.27 14.07 17.51
N THR A 125 -19.69 14.78 16.47
CA THR A 125 -19.86 14.26 15.12
C THR A 125 -18.96 15.06 14.19
N ALA A 126 -18.17 14.37 13.38
CA ALA A 126 -17.30 15.00 12.42
C ALA A 126 -17.43 14.33 11.06
N THR A 127 -17.51 15.14 10.00
CA THR A 127 -17.40 14.61 8.64
C THR A 127 -15.92 14.49 8.30
N ILE A 128 -15.44 13.25 8.15
CA ILE A 128 -14.03 12.93 7.89
C ILE A 128 -13.76 12.46 6.47
N LEU A 129 -14.79 12.20 5.68
CA LEU A 129 -14.73 11.93 4.24
C LEU A 129 -16.02 12.44 3.58
N ASP A 130 -15.94 12.90 2.34
CA ASP A 130 -17.14 13.10 1.52
C ASP A 130 -17.80 11.76 1.12
N ASP A 131 -19.09 11.80 0.82
CA ASP A 131 -19.91 10.60 0.52
C ASP A 131 -19.35 9.81 -0.68
N GLN A 132 -18.83 10.50 -1.71
CA GLN A 132 -18.32 9.89 -2.93
C GLN A 132 -17.00 9.15 -2.70
N ALA A 133 -16.06 9.75 -1.97
CA ALA A 133 -14.80 9.15 -1.60
C ALA A 133 -15.01 7.99 -0.62
N ASN A 134 -15.91 8.16 0.35
CA ASN A 134 -16.26 7.12 1.30
C ASN A 134 -16.84 5.88 0.60
N TRP A 135 -17.78 6.10 -0.34
CA TRP A 135 -18.34 5.01 -1.12
C TRP A 135 -17.29 4.31 -2.00
N GLN A 136 -16.39 5.05 -2.66
CA GLN A 136 -15.32 4.45 -3.46
C GLN A 136 -14.40 3.55 -2.64
N ILE A 137 -14.04 3.98 -1.42
CA ILE A 137 -13.24 3.17 -0.48
C ILE A 137 -14.03 1.94 -0.05
N THR A 138 -15.30 2.12 0.35
CA THR A 138 -16.17 1.03 0.80
C THR A 138 -16.37 -0.01 -0.29
N ASP A 139 -16.58 0.40 -1.54
CA ASP A 139 -16.69 -0.51 -2.68
C ASP A 139 -15.40 -1.32 -2.90
N ILE A 140 -14.23 -0.68 -2.83
CA ILE A 140 -12.94 -1.39 -2.92
C ILE A 140 -12.82 -2.44 -1.81
N LEU A 141 -13.10 -2.05 -0.56
CA LEU A 141 -13.02 -2.91 0.62
C LEU A 141 -14.05 -4.06 0.60
N SER A 142 -15.23 -3.85 0.01
CA SER A 142 -16.26 -4.89 -0.19
C SER A 142 -15.82 -5.97 -1.20
N GLY A 143 -14.84 -5.64 -2.04
CA GLY A 143 -14.26 -6.54 -3.02
C GLY A 143 -13.12 -7.42 -2.47
N VAL A 144 -12.64 -7.17 -1.25
CA VAL A 144 -11.57 -7.98 -0.63
C VAL A 144 -12.04 -9.43 -0.49
N LYS A 145 -11.22 -10.38 -0.95
CA LYS A 145 -11.55 -11.80 -0.90
C LYS A 145 -11.60 -12.26 0.57
N PRO A 146 -12.71 -12.87 1.03
CA PRO A 146 -12.82 -13.44 2.38
C PRO A 146 -11.65 -14.37 2.74
N PRO A 147 -11.32 -14.52 4.04
CA PRO A 147 -10.34 -15.49 4.49
C PRO A 147 -10.76 -16.91 4.07
N GLU A 148 -9.77 -17.80 3.96
CA GLU A 148 -10.02 -19.18 3.54
C GLU A 148 -11.05 -19.87 4.44
N GLY A 149 -12.01 -20.56 3.82
CA GLY A 149 -13.12 -21.21 4.52
C GLY A 149 -14.29 -20.29 4.91
N ALA A 150 -14.16 -18.96 4.79
CA ALA A 150 -15.25 -18.03 5.10
C ALA A 150 -16.14 -17.74 3.88
N ALA A 151 -17.46 -17.70 4.11
CA ALA A 151 -18.41 -17.28 3.10
C ALA A 151 -18.38 -15.76 2.87
N ARG A 152 -18.72 -15.33 1.66
CA ARG A 152 -18.92 -13.89 1.36
C ARG A 152 -20.20 -13.40 2.05
N ARG A 153 -20.10 -12.38 2.90
CA ARG A 153 -21.22 -11.86 3.72
C ARG A 153 -21.68 -10.44 3.40
N GLY A 154 -21.22 -9.86 2.29
CA GLY A 154 -21.56 -8.48 1.94
C GLY A 154 -20.99 -7.43 2.91
N ILE A 155 -19.90 -7.78 3.62
CA ILE A 155 -19.16 -6.87 4.48
C ILE A 155 -17.97 -6.27 3.73
N ALA A 156 -17.62 -5.03 4.06
CA ALA A 156 -16.36 -4.41 3.68
C ALA A 156 -15.36 -4.59 4.83
N TYR A 157 -14.12 -4.97 4.54
CA TYR A 157 -13.14 -5.17 5.61
C TYR A 157 -11.70 -4.96 5.14
N LYS A 158 -10.81 -4.75 6.10
CA LYS A 158 -9.38 -4.62 5.87
C LYS A 158 -8.58 -5.32 6.96
N THR A 159 -7.51 -5.99 6.55
CA THR A 159 -6.52 -6.61 7.43
C THR A 159 -5.33 -5.70 7.70
N GLY A 160 -4.65 -5.91 8.81
CA GLY A 160 -3.38 -5.28 9.13
C GLY A 160 -2.44 -6.25 9.84
N THR A 161 -1.15 -6.15 9.56
CA THR A 161 -0.11 -6.92 10.25
C THR A 161 1.03 -5.98 10.60
N SER A 162 1.43 -5.92 11.87
CA SER A 162 2.54 -5.07 12.29
C SER A 162 3.91 -5.70 11.98
N TYR A 163 4.94 -4.86 11.97
CA TYR A 163 6.32 -5.31 11.78
C TYR A 163 6.72 -6.33 12.86
N GLY A 164 7.39 -7.41 12.43
CA GLY A 164 7.85 -8.47 13.34
C GLY A 164 6.74 -9.38 13.86
N TYR A 165 5.57 -9.41 13.21
CA TYR A 165 4.46 -10.31 13.52
C TYR A 165 3.98 -10.19 14.98
N ARG A 166 3.86 -8.94 15.48
CA ARG A 166 3.44 -8.67 16.87
C ARG A 166 1.93 -8.52 16.99
N ASP A 167 1.30 -7.96 15.95
CA ASP A 167 -0.12 -7.65 15.91
C ASP A 167 -0.74 -8.12 14.59
N ALA A 168 -1.87 -8.80 14.70
CA ALA A 168 -2.79 -9.09 13.62
C ALA A 168 -4.10 -8.34 13.86
N TRP A 169 -4.49 -7.51 12.91
CA TRP A 169 -5.71 -6.71 12.95
C TRP A 169 -6.65 -7.13 11.82
N SER A 170 -7.94 -7.08 12.10
CA SER A 170 -8.98 -7.11 11.07
C SER A 170 -10.13 -6.24 11.53
N VAL A 171 -10.52 -5.25 10.72
CA VAL A 171 -11.67 -4.39 10.99
C VAL A 171 -12.59 -4.45 9.79
N GLY A 172 -13.87 -4.70 10.03
CA GLY A 172 -14.86 -4.79 8.96
C GLY A 172 -16.23 -4.34 9.42
N PHE A 173 -17.07 -4.03 8.44
CA PHE A 173 -18.38 -3.46 8.66
C PHE A 173 -19.37 -3.86 7.57
N ASP A 174 -20.64 -3.89 7.95
CA ASP A 174 -21.77 -3.91 7.02
C ASP A 174 -22.47 -2.53 7.04
N GLY A 175 -23.70 -2.42 6.54
CA GLY A 175 -24.44 -1.15 6.52
C GLY A 175 -24.85 -0.62 7.90
N ARG A 176 -24.57 -1.33 9.00
CA ARG A 176 -24.99 -0.93 10.35
C ARG A 176 -23.98 -1.22 11.47
N TYR A 177 -23.23 -2.31 11.36
CA TYR A 177 -22.38 -2.83 12.42
C TYR A 177 -20.92 -2.79 12.00
N VAL A 178 -20.04 -2.41 12.93
CA VAL A 178 -18.59 -2.46 12.78
C VAL A 178 -18.02 -3.43 13.81
N LEU A 179 -17.17 -4.34 13.36
CA LEU A 179 -16.45 -5.27 14.22
C LEU A 179 -14.94 -5.08 14.00
N GLY A 180 -14.20 -4.98 15.10
CA GLY A 180 -12.75 -4.91 15.10
C GLY A 180 -12.17 -6.07 15.90
N VAL A 181 -11.15 -6.71 15.35
CA VAL A 181 -10.44 -7.84 15.95
C VAL A 181 -8.96 -7.51 16.00
N TRP A 182 -8.37 -7.75 17.17
CA TRP A 182 -6.93 -7.77 17.37
C TRP A 182 -6.53 -9.13 17.93
N VAL A 183 -5.42 -9.66 17.42
CA VAL A 183 -4.74 -10.84 17.96
C VAL A 183 -3.27 -10.49 18.09
N GLY A 184 -2.71 -10.74 19.27
CA GLY A 184 -1.31 -10.47 19.56
C GLY A 184 -1.00 -10.83 21.00
N ARG A 185 0.27 -10.63 21.40
CA ARG A 185 0.67 -10.82 22.79
C ARG A 185 0.55 -9.50 23.55
N PRO A 186 0.01 -9.51 24.78
CA PRO A 186 -0.06 -8.30 25.62
C PRO A 186 1.32 -7.68 25.93
N ASP A 187 2.39 -8.47 25.85
CA ASP A 187 3.78 -8.01 26.04
C ASP A 187 4.45 -7.52 24.76
N ALA A 188 3.69 -7.39 23.65
CA ALA A 188 4.16 -7.05 22.31
C ALA A 188 5.24 -8.01 21.76
N GLY A 189 5.38 -9.22 22.30
CA GLY A 189 6.28 -10.24 21.77
C GLY A 189 5.88 -10.67 20.35
N ALA A 190 6.88 -11.04 19.54
CA ALA A 190 6.64 -11.59 18.20
C ALA A 190 5.93 -12.95 18.29
N VAL A 191 4.99 -13.18 17.38
CA VAL A 191 4.30 -14.47 17.20
C VAL A 191 4.53 -14.92 15.75
N PRO A 192 5.46 -15.85 15.50
CA PRO A 192 5.72 -16.34 14.15
C PRO A 192 4.45 -16.86 13.47
N GLY A 193 4.23 -16.44 12.22
CA GLY A 193 3.03 -16.81 11.45
C GLY A 193 1.78 -15.97 11.76
N LEU A 194 1.83 -15.06 12.74
CA LEU A 194 0.72 -14.15 13.05
C LEU A 194 0.53 -13.14 11.93
N SER A 195 -0.65 -13.12 11.32
CA SER A 195 -0.99 -12.08 10.34
C SER A 195 -2.47 -11.72 10.41
N GLY A 196 -2.81 -10.51 9.99
CA GLY A 196 -4.20 -10.05 9.96
C GLY A 196 -5.12 -10.98 9.15
N TYR A 197 -4.64 -11.49 8.01
CA TYR A 197 -5.44 -12.36 7.14
C TYR A 197 -5.60 -13.78 7.68
N VAL A 198 -4.55 -14.38 8.26
CA VAL A 198 -4.60 -15.76 8.76
C VAL A 198 -5.24 -15.84 10.14
N SER A 199 -5.06 -14.82 10.99
CA SER A 199 -5.43 -14.90 12.41
C SER A 199 -6.64 -14.04 12.77
N ALA A 200 -6.65 -12.76 12.39
CA ALA A 200 -7.71 -11.83 12.81
C ALA A 200 -8.95 -11.88 11.90
N ALA A 201 -8.78 -12.04 10.59
CA ALA A 201 -9.88 -12.04 9.64
C ALA A 201 -10.86 -13.22 9.82
N PRO A 202 -10.41 -14.48 10.08
CA PRO A 202 -11.35 -15.56 10.35
C PRO A 202 -12.23 -15.29 11.59
N ILE A 203 -11.64 -14.73 12.65
CA ILE A 203 -12.39 -14.35 13.87
C ILE A 203 -13.40 -13.24 13.55
N LEU A 204 -13.03 -12.25 12.73
CA LEU A 204 -13.96 -11.20 12.27
C LEU A 204 -15.18 -11.82 11.56
N PHE A 205 -14.95 -12.68 10.57
CA PHE A 205 -16.02 -13.30 9.79
C PHE A 205 -16.90 -14.20 10.66
N GLU A 206 -16.30 -15.01 11.53
CA GLU A 206 -17.04 -15.85 12.46
C GLU A 206 -17.81 -15.02 13.50
N GLY A 207 -17.27 -13.87 13.91
CA GLY A 207 -17.96 -12.91 14.78
C GLY A 207 -19.26 -12.40 14.13
N PHE A 208 -19.22 -11.99 12.87
CA PHE A 208 -20.44 -11.64 12.13
C PHE A 208 -21.42 -12.82 12.02
N VAL A 209 -20.94 -14.04 11.76
CA VAL A 209 -21.78 -15.24 11.68
C VAL A 209 -22.46 -15.55 13.01
N ARG A 210 -21.70 -15.56 14.11
CA ARG A 210 -22.16 -15.98 15.44
C ARG A 210 -22.89 -14.90 16.22
N SER A 211 -22.73 -13.63 15.84
CA SER A 211 -23.41 -12.52 16.51
C SER A 211 -24.94 -12.60 16.45
N GLY A 212 -25.50 -13.35 15.50
CA GLY A 212 -26.95 -13.39 15.25
C GLY A 212 -27.51 -12.08 14.67
N LEU A 213 -26.65 -11.10 14.36
CA LEU A 213 -27.05 -9.84 13.76
C LEU A 213 -27.53 -10.06 12.33
N ALA A 214 -28.69 -9.49 12.01
CA ALA A 214 -29.20 -9.50 10.64
C ALA A 214 -28.24 -8.69 9.75
N PRO A 215 -27.73 -9.27 8.64
CA PRO A 215 -26.85 -8.54 7.73
C PRO A 215 -27.56 -7.32 7.14
N VAL A 216 -26.91 -6.16 7.21
CA VAL A 216 -27.41 -4.92 6.58
C VAL A 216 -26.56 -4.63 5.34
N PRO A 217 -27.17 -4.51 4.14
CA PRO A 217 -26.41 -4.18 2.94
C PRO A 217 -25.62 -2.88 3.09
N LEU A 218 -24.40 -2.86 2.54
CA LEU A 218 -23.61 -1.64 2.44
C LEU A 218 -24.38 -0.56 1.64
N PRO A 219 -24.13 0.73 1.91
CA PRO A 219 -24.75 1.82 1.16
C PRO A 219 -24.55 1.65 -0.35
N GLY A 220 -25.62 1.89 -1.10
CA GLY A 220 -25.60 1.89 -2.56
C GLY A 220 -24.73 3.01 -3.13
N GLN A 221 -24.52 2.97 -4.44
CA GLN A 221 -23.81 4.02 -5.18
C GLN A 221 -24.50 5.37 -5.02
N PRO A 222 -23.81 6.42 -4.53
CA PRO A 222 -24.37 7.76 -4.48
C PRO A 222 -24.66 8.29 -5.89
N ALA A 223 -25.66 9.15 -6.01
CA ALA A 223 -26.00 9.79 -7.27
C ALA A 223 -24.79 10.57 -7.84
N GLY A 224 -24.57 10.47 -9.15
CA GLY A 224 -23.46 11.16 -9.84
C GLY A 224 -22.10 10.50 -9.70
N VAL A 225 -21.94 9.48 -8.84
CA VAL A 225 -20.72 8.68 -8.79
C VAL A 225 -20.78 7.65 -9.91
N THR A 226 -19.73 7.54 -10.72
CA THR A 226 -19.61 6.52 -11.77
C THR A 226 -18.59 5.45 -11.37
N ARG A 227 -18.72 4.24 -11.92
CA ARG A 227 -17.67 3.19 -11.89
C ARG A 227 -17.00 3.15 -13.27
N PRO A 228 -16.17 4.14 -13.63
CA PRO A 228 -15.52 4.13 -14.93
C PRO A 228 -14.65 2.88 -15.04
N ARG A 229 -14.66 2.23 -16.21
CA ARG A 229 -13.63 1.24 -16.51
C ARG A 229 -12.32 1.99 -16.71
N ARG A 230 -11.21 1.27 -16.66
CA ARG A 230 -9.88 1.84 -16.90
C ARG A 230 -9.82 2.65 -18.20
N ASP A 231 -10.39 2.11 -19.28
CA ASP A 231 -10.36 2.75 -20.61
C ASP A 231 -11.29 3.98 -20.72
N ASP A 232 -12.18 4.18 -19.74
CA ASP A 232 -13.10 5.32 -19.66
C ASP A 232 -12.54 6.45 -18.76
N LEU A 233 -11.36 6.26 -18.17
CA LEU A 233 -10.76 7.27 -17.30
C LEU A 233 -10.25 8.45 -18.12
N PRO A 234 -10.43 9.70 -17.63
CA PRO A 234 -9.72 10.84 -18.18
C PRO A 234 -8.20 10.62 -18.12
N VAL A 235 -7.47 11.17 -19.08
CA VAL A 235 -6.00 11.05 -19.16
C VAL A 235 -5.29 11.42 -17.84
N THR A 236 -5.83 12.40 -17.10
CA THR A 236 -5.28 12.83 -15.80
C THR A 236 -5.46 11.81 -14.67
N LEU A 237 -6.31 10.80 -14.86
CA LEU A 237 -6.63 9.75 -13.90
C LEU A 237 -6.22 8.35 -14.38
N GLU A 238 -5.73 8.19 -15.61
CA GLU A 238 -5.25 6.89 -16.11
C GLU A 238 -4.11 6.33 -15.26
N ARG A 239 -3.18 7.19 -14.84
CA ARG A 239 -2.00 6.83 -14.06
C ARG A 239 -1.67 7.90 -13.02
N PHE A 240 -1.53 7.47 -11.78
CA PHE A 240 -0.98 8.25 -10.69
C PHE A 240 0.54 8.34 -10.86
N GLY A 241 1.06 9.57 -10.85
CA GLY A 241 2.49 9.84 -10.93
C GLY A 241 2.84 11.04 -10.06
N SER A 242 3.89 10.90 -9.26
CA SER A 242 4.51 12.00 -8.53
C SER A 242 5.30 12.87 -9.52
N GLY A 243 4.62 13.84 -10.13
CA GLY A 243 5.33 15.02 -10.60
C GLY A 243 5.88 15.73 -9.36
N ALA A 244 7.19 15.93 -9.28
CA ALA A 244 7.86 16.58 -8.15
C ALA A 244 7.31 17.99 -7.81
N ASP A 245 6.44 18.55 -8.65
CA ASP A 245 5.90 19.91 -8.53
C ASP A 245 4.35 19.98 -8.47
N GLY A 246 3.63 18.88 -8.23
CA GLY A 246 2.17 18.92 -8.03
C GLY A 246 1.35 19.42 -9.24
N LEU A 247 1.98 19.58 -10.40
CA LEU A 247 1.32 19.84 -11.68
C LEU A 247 1.21 18.53 -12.45
N VAL A 248 -0.01 18.17 -12.83
CA VAL A 248 -0.28 17.08 -13.76
C VAL A 248 0.36 17.44 -15.10
N GLN A 249 1.57 16.95 -15.35
CA GLN A 249 2.18 17.09 -16.67
C GLN A 249 1.38 16.25 -17.66
N ALA A 250 0.76 16.93 -18.64
CA ALA A 250 -0.03 16.37 -19.72
C ALA A 250 0.77 15.53 -20.74
N THR A 251 1.95 15.08 -20.35
CA THR A 251 2.74 14.06 -21.07
C THR A 251 3.47 13.27 -20.00
N PRO A 252 3.20 11.95 -19.85
CA PRO A 252 4.00 11.12 -18.97
C PRO A 252 5.40 11.02 -19.59
N THR A 253 6.30 11.91 -19.22
CA THR A 253 7.73 11.64 -19.41
C THR A 253 8.06 10.55 -18.41
N GLU A 254 7.90 9.31 -18.85
CA GLU A 254 8.40 8.15 -18.14
C GLU A 254 9.85 8.45 -17.70
N PRO A 255 10.17 8.41 -16.39
CA PRO A 255 11.45 8.85 -15.88
C PRO A 255 12.60 8.09 -16.55
N ALA A 256 13.81 8.64 -16.57
CA ALA A 256 14.97 7.92 -17.10
C ALA A 256 15.15 6.57 -16.38
N PRO A 257 15.68 5.54 -17.05
CA PRO A 257 15.92 4.26 -16.37
C PRO A 257 16.92 4.46 -15.23
N THR A 258 16.69 3.79 -14.10
CA THR A 258 17.58 3.75 -12.93
C THR A 258 17.75 2.30 -12.51
N ILE A 259 18.97 1.88 -12.18
CA ILE A 259 19.23 0.53 -11.66
C ILE A 259 18.97 0.54 -10.15
N ILE A 260 17.93 -0.19 -9.73
CA ILE A 260 17.49 -0.28 -8.33
C ILE A 260 18.12 -1.48 -7.61
N PHE A 261 18.57 -2.48 -8.36
CA PHE A 261 19.33 -3.60 -7.82
C PHE A 261 20.28 -4.18 -8.88
N PRO A 262 21.55 -4.44 -8.54
CA PRO A 262 22.21 -4.03 -7.29
C PRO A 262 22.37 -2.50 -7.19
N PRO A 263 22.41 -1.91 -5.98
CA PRO A 263 22.69 -0.48 -5.82
C PRO A 263 24.15 -0.16 -6.14
N ASP A 264 24.42 1.11 -6.46
CA ASP A 264 25.79 1.57 -6.69
C ASP A 264 26.68 1.35 -5.47
N GLY A 265 27.88 0.82 -5.69
CA GLY A 265 28.83 0.43 -4.64
C GLY A 265 28.53 -0.89 -3.92
N ALA A 266 27.51 -1.66 -4.33
CA ALA A 266 27.19 -2.93 -3.68
C ALA A 266 28.33 -3.94 -3.75
N ARG A 267 28.55 -4.67 -2.65
CA ARG A 267 29.35 -5.89 -2.61
C ARG A 267 28.42 -7.09 -2.68
N VAL A 268 28.63 -7.98 -3.65
CA VAL A 268 27.75 -9.11 -3.95
C VAL A 268 28.54 -10.39 -3.83
N ASP A 269 28.27 -11.16 -2.77
CA ASP A 269 28.79 -12.51 -2.59
C ASP A 269 27.98 -13.50 -3.43
N LEU A 270 28.62 -14.13 -4.41
CA LEU A 270 27.97 -15.09 -5.33
C LEU A 270 28.47 -16.52 -5.17
N GLY A 271 29.23 -16.79 -4.10
CA GLY A 271 29.74 -18.12 -3.75
C GLY A 271 30.93 -18.55 -4.62
N THR A 272 32.13 -18.44 -4.07
CA THR A 272 33.40 -18.80 -4.71
C THR A 272 33.77 -20.27 -4.53
N THR A 273 33.08 -21.16 -5.24
CA THR A 273 33.69 -22.44 -5.65
C THR A 273 33.63 -22.55 -7.16
N ALA A 274 34.80 -22.77 -7.77
CA ALA A 274 35.18 -22.47 -9.15
C ALA A 274 34.43 -23.22 -10.28
N ALA A 275 33.18 -23.62 -10.09
CA ALA A 275 32.37 -24.27 -11.11
C ALA A 275 31.02 -23.60 -11.42
N ARG A 276 30.38 -22.84 -10.51
CA ARG A 276 29.12 -22.11 -10.79
C ARG A 276 28.90 -20.93 -9.83
N ALA A 277 29.31 -19.73 -10.20
CA ALA A 277 28.83 -18.52 -9.51
C ALA A 277 27.31 -18.42 -9.65
N SER A 278 26.60 -17.93 -8.63
CA SER A 278 25.16 -17.73 -8.75
C SER A 278 24.85 -16.55 -9.69
N PRO A 279 23.81 -16.62 -10.52
CA PRO A 279 23.43 -15.50 -11.38
C PRO A 279 22.94 -14.31 -10.55
N LEU A 280 23.40 -13.11 -10.89
CA LEU A 280 22.96 -11.86 -10.27
C LEU A 280 21.71 -11.34 -10.96
N VAL A 281 20.63 -11.19 -10.19
CA VAL A 281 19.41 -10.52 -10.66
C VAL A 281 19.68 -9.03 -10.77
N LEU A 282 19.25 -8.44 -11.88
CA LEU A 282 19.29 -7.01 -12.16
C LEU A 282 17.85 -6.49 -12.19
N LYS A 283 17.60 -5.34 -11.56
CA LYS A 283 16.29 -4.69 -11.57
C LYS A 283 16.46 -3.21 -11.91
N LEU A 284 15.55 -2.69 -12.72
CA LEU A 284 15.47 -1.29 -13.08
C LEU A 284 14.10 -0.68 -12.73
N GLN A 285 14.08 0.64 -12.60
CA GLN A 285 12.89 1.46 -12.48
C GLN A 285 12.94 2.57 -13.53
N GLY A 286 11.78 3.03 -14.01
CA GLY A 286 11.70 3.99 -15.11
C GLY A 286 12.15 3.41 -16.45
N GLY A 287 12.35 4.30 -17.42
CA GLY A 287 12.79 4.00 -18.77
C GLY A 287 11.70 3.41 -19.66
N ARG A 288 11.80 3.68 -20.96
CA ARG A 288 10.86 3.18 -21.96
C ARG A 288 11.35 1.85 -22.53
N ALA A 289 10.57 0.79 -22.39
CA ALA A 289 10.89 -0.50 -23.00
C ALA A 289 10.95 -0.41 -24.55
N PRO A 290 11.76 -1.24 -25.23
CA PRO A 290 12.60 -2.29 -24.65
C PRO A 290 13.90 -1.79 -24.00
N PHE A 291 14.46 -2.63 -23.13
CA PHE A 291 15.70 -2.38 -22.41
C PHE A 291 16.86 -3.22 -22.96
N ARG A 292 18.03 -2.60 -23.01
CA ARG A 292 19.30 -3.27 -23.34
C ARG A 292 20.22 -3.19 -22.14
N TRP A 293 20.54 -4.34 -21.57
CA TRP A 293 21.48 -4.44 -20.46
C TRP A 293 22.89 -4.71 -20.96
N LEU A 294 23.87 -4.09 -20.31
CA LEU A 294 25.30 -4.31 -20.54
C LEU A 294 25.99 -4.61 -19.22
N ALA A 295 26.88 -5.59 -19.24
CA ALA A 295 27.83 -5.86 -18.17
C ALA A 295 29.24 -5.64 -18.71
N ASN A 296 29.99 -4.73 -18.10
CA ASN A 296 31.34 -4.37 -18.51
C ASN A 296 31.42 -3.97 -20.01
N GLY A 297 30.40 -3.24 -20.48
CA GLY A 297 30.26 -2.81 -21.88
C GLY A 297 29.81 -3.90 -22.85
N LYS A 298 29.70 -5.16 -22.42
CA LYS A 298 29.19 -6.27 -23.25
C LYS A 298 27.68 -6.42 -23.08
N PRO A 299 26.89 -6.53 -24.17
CA PRO A 299 25.46 -6.70 -24.06
C PRO A 299 25.11 -8.07 -23.45
N LEU A 300 24.14 -8.06 -22.55
CA LEU A 300 23.46 -9.26 -22.08
C LEU A 300 22.54 -9.80 -23.19
N VAL A 301 22.32 -11.12 -23.21
CA VAL A 301 21.57 -11.78 -24.29
C VAL A 301 20.11 -11.30 -24.28
N GLY A 302 19.68 -10.73 -25.42
CA GLY A 302 18.28 -10.36 -25.68
C GLY A 302 17.98 -8.86 -25.58
N ILE A 303 16.83 -8.49 -26.13
CA ILE A 303 16.17 -7.20 -25.94
C ILE A 303 14.97 -7.50 -25.06
N ASP A 304 14.98 -7.03 -23.80
CA ASP A 304 13.94 -7.41 -22.83
C ASP A 304 12.94 -6.27 -22.65
N ARG A 305 11.65 -6.61 -22.63
CA ARG A 305 10.59 -5.66 -22.23
C ARG A 305 10.38 -5.67 -20.71
N ARG A 306 10.93 -6.66 -20.01
CA ARG A 306 10.87 -6.78 -18.55
C ARG A 306 11.85 -5.81 -17.91
N ARG A 307 11.45 -5.28 -16.75
CA ARG A 307 12.29 -4.42 -15.89
C ARG A 307 13.28 -5.19 -15.01
N SER A 308 13.49 -6.47 -15.34
CA SER A 308 14.40 -7.36 -14.64
C SER A 308 15.20 -8.16 -15.64
N ALA A 309 16.48 -8.36 -15.38
CA ALA A 309 17.35 -9.24 -16.14
C ALA A 309 18.19 -10.09 -15.19
N THR A 310 18.91 -11.05 -15.75
CA THR A 310 19.82 -11.90 -15.00
C THR A 310 21.18 -11.86 -15.68
N TRP A 311 22.23 -11.64 -14.90
CA TRP A 311 23.62 -11.61 -15.39
C TRP A 311 24.46 -12.64 -14.65
N GLN A 312 25.24 -13.39 -15.42
CA GLN A 312 26.24 -14.32 -14.89
C GLN A 312 27.61 -13.62 -14.93
N PRO A 313 28.26 -13.33 -13.79
CA PRO A 313 29.59 -12.72 -13.79
C PRO A 313 30.65 -13.66 -14.34
N ASP A 314 31.61 -13.09 -15.06
CA ASP A 314 32.78 -13.80 -15.61
C ASP A 314 33.82 -14.15 -14.51
N GLY A 315 33.75 -13.49 -13.35
CA GLY A 315 34.65 -13.68 -12.22
C GLY A 315 34.44 -12.66 -11.10
N ALA A 316 35.25 -12.76 -10.04
CA ALA A 316 35.28 -11.81 -8.94
C ALA A 316 35.97 -10.49 -9.34
N GLY A 317 35.58 -9.39 -8.70
CA GLY A 317 36.12 -8.05 -8.90
C GLY A 317 35.07 -7.00 -9.25
N TYR A 318 35.53 -5.81 -9.63
CA TYR A 318 34.65 -4.70 -10.01
C TYR A 318 33.96 -4.97 -11.34
N SER A 319 32.66 -4.75 -11.39
CA SER A 319 31.85 -4.79 -12.59
C SER A 319 30.97 -3.55 -12.72
N THR A 320 30.81 -3.07 -13.95
CA THR A 320 29.91 -1.96 -14.29
C THR A 320 28.68 -2.51 -15.00
N LEU A 321 27.51 -2.28 -14.43
CA LEU A 321 26.23 -2.70 -14.99
C LEU A 321 25.54 -1.47 -15.54
N THR A 322 25.08 -1.53 -16.79
CA THR A 322 24.41 -0.43 -17.48
C THR A 322 23.12 -0.91 -18.11
N VAL A 323 22.07 -0.11 -18.04
CA VAL A 323 20.83 -0.32 -18.80
C VAL A 323 20.60 0.87 -19.70
N ILE A 324 20.16 0.60 -20.94
CA ILE A 324 19.77 1.60 -21.94
C ILE A 324 18.31 1.34 -22.31
N ASP A 325 17.49 2.38 -22.33
CA ASP A 325 16.09 2.32 -22.75
C ASP A 325 15.91 2.56 -24.27
N ALA A 326 14.69 2.40 -24.77
CA ALA A 326 14.35 2.51 -26.19
C ALA A 326 14.60 3.90 -26.80
N VAL A 327 14.69 4.93 -25.96
CA VAL A 327 14.94 6.32 -26.38
C VAL A 327 16.40 6.73 -26.13
N GLY A 328 17.27 5.77 -25.77
CA GLY A 328 18.71 5.96 -25.64
C GLY A 328 19.17 6.51 -24.30
N ARG A 329 18.29 6.62 -23.30
CA ARG A 329 18.66 7.05 -21.94
C ARG A 329 19.29 5.87 -21.20
N ALA A 330 20.32 6.13 -20.40
CA ALA A 330 21.07 5.09 -19.71
C ALA A 330 21.27 5.38 -18.23
N ALA A 331 21.37 4.32 -17.43
CA ALA A 331 21.87 4.36 -16.05
C ALA A 331 22.92 3.28 -15.85
N SER A 332 23.90 3.58 -14.99
CA SER A 332 25.01 2.70 -14.67
C SER A 332 25.23 2.61 -13.17
N VAL A 333 25.64 1.44 -12.69
CA VAL A 333 26.09 1.21 -11.32
C VAL A 333 27.40 0.41 -11.34
N LYS A 334 28.25 0.64 -10.34
CA LYS A 334 29.47 -0.12 -10.09
C LYS A 334 29.25 -1.05 -8.92
N VAL A 335 29.61 -2.32 -9.07
CA VAL A 335 29.50 -3.32 -8.01
C VAL A 335 30.80 -4.10 -7.87
N PHE A 336 31.04 -4.64 -6.69
CA PHE A 336 32.14 -5.56 -6.42
C PHE A 336 31.58 -6.96 -6.23
N VAL A 337 31.96 -7.89 -7.09
CA VAL A 337 31.58 -9.30 -7.01
C VAL A 337 32.65 -10.05 -6.23
N GLU A 338 32.26 -10.79 -5.18
CA GLU A 338 33.15 -11.61 -4.36
C GLU A 338 32.65 -13.05 -4.16
#